data_AF-A0A2D7KRE6-F1
#
_entry.id   AF-A0A2D7KRE6-F1
#
_cell.length_a   1.000
_cell.length_b   1.000
_cell.length_c   1.000
_cell.angle_alpha   90.00
_cell.angle_beta   90.00
_cell.angle_gamma   90.00
#
_symmetry.space_group_name_H-M   'P 1'
#
loop_
_entity.id
_entity.type
_entity.pdbx_description
1 polymer ?
#
loop_
_entity_poly.entity_id
_entity_poly.type
_entity_poly.pdbx_seq_one_letter_code
_entity_poly.pdbx_strand_id
1 'polypeptide(L)'
;GGDGLSGMGYMNDGRELVALRGYSNNSLSPQTGATIYNKYTAEIRYALSLNPTSTMYALAFLEAGNAWENFDNFNPFGIKRSVGIGVKIMLPMIGMMGLDYGWGLDEIIGNPDANGGQFHFSIGQNF
;
A
#
# COMPACT_ATOMS: atom_id res chain seq x y z
N GLY A 1 -6.48 -0.80 1.72
CA GLY A 1 -5.37 -0.24 0.97
C GLY A 1 -4.94 -1.24 -0.07
N GLY A 2 -3.76 -1.02 -0.62
CA GLY A 2 -2.95 -1.99 -1.36
C GLY A 2 -3.47 -2.54 -2.69
N ASP A 3 -4.77 -2.49 -2.97
CA ASP A 3 -5.32 -3.10 -4.18
C ASP A 3 -5.00 -2.24 -5.42
N GLY A 4 -4.76 -2.91 -6.56
CA GLY A 4 -4.47 -2.28 -7.86
C GLY A 4 -5.59 -1.42 -8.45
N LEU A 5 -6.66 -1.16 -7.68
CA LEU A 5 -7.73 -0.20 -7.98
C LEU A 5 -7.46 1.19 -7.39
N SER A 6 -6.44 1.35 -6.55
CA SER A 6 -6.04 2.65 -5.99
C SER A 6 -5.67 3.67 -7.09
N GLY A 7 -5.19 3.22 -8.25
CA GLY A 7 -4.92 4.06 -9.43
C GLY A 7 -6.15 4.49 -10.23
N MET A 8 -7.30 3.85 -10.04
CA MET A 8 -8.57 4.21 -10.71
C MET A 8 -9.41 5.20 -9.90
N GLY A 9 -9.12 5.38 -8.61
CA GLY A 9 -9.87 6.32 -7.75
C GLY A 9 -9.62 7.81 -8.05
N TYR A 10 -8.51 8.14 -8.72
CA TYR A 10 -8.23 9.51 -9.20
C TYR A 10 -9.33 10.05 -10.12
N MET A 11 -10.11 9.18 -10.78
CA MET A 11 -11.03 9.57 -11.84
C MET A 11 -12.40 10.06 -11.32
N ASN A 12 -12.78 9.76 -10.07
CA ASN A 12 -14.15 10.00 -9.59
C ASN A 12 -14.29 11.02 -8.46
N ASP A 13 -13.22 11.39 -7.75
CA ASP A 13 -13.36 12.11 -6.47
C ASP A 13 -12.28 13.17 -6.17
N GLY A 14 -11.31 13.38 -7.08
CA GLY A 14 -10.27 14.40 -6.91
C GLY A 14 -9.34 14.22 -5.70
N ARG A 15 -9.50 13.15 -4.93
CA ARG A 15 -8.66 12.78 -3.79
C ARG A 15 -7.52 11.88 -4.24
N GLU A 16 -6.34 12.11 -3.68
CA GLU A 16 -5.19 11.22 -3.85
C GLU A 16 -5.36 9.98 -2.97
N LEU A 17 -5.33 8.80 -3.58
CA LEU A 17 -5.38 7.53 -2.86
C LEU A 17 -3.96 7.04 -2.58
N VAL A 18 -3.53 7.24 -1.34
CA VAL A 18 -2.24 6.75 -0.85
C VAL A 18 -2.41 5.33 -0.34
N ALA A 19 -1.95 4.35 -1.12
CA ALA A 19 -2.06 2.94 -0.74
C ALA A 19 -1.11 2.60 0.42
N LEU A 20 -1.63 1.95 1.46
CA LEU A 20 -0.85 1.25 2.49
C LEU A 20 -1.28 -0.23 2.50
N ARG A 21 -0.35 -1.15 2.27
CA ARG A 21 -0.58 -2.60 2.28
C ARG A 21 -0.71 -3.11 3.72
N GLY A 22 -1.45 -4.19 3.92
CA GLY A 22 -1.71 -4.77 5.25
C GLY A 22 -2.85 -4.10 6.03
N TYR A 23 -3.56 -3.15 5.41
CA TYR A 23 -4.74 -2.51 5.98
C TYR A 23 -5.90 -2.50 4.98
N SER A 24 -7.14 -2.54 5.47
CA SER A 24 -8.34 -2.48 4.63
C SER A 24 -8.51 -1.13 3.92
N ASN A 25 -9.31 -1.06 2.85
CA ASN A 25 -9.51 0.19 2.08
C ASN A 25 -10.19 1.26 2.94
N ASN A 26 -9.75 2.52 2.79
CA ASN A 26 -10.29 3.69 3.49
C ASN A 26 -10.33 3.61 5.03
N SER A 27 -9.45 2.81 5.63
CA SER A 27 -9.40 2.63 7.09
C SER A 27 -8.47 3.60 7.82
N LEU A 28 -7.50 4.18 7.11
CA LEU A 28 -6.41 5.00 7.68
C LEU A 28 -6.60 6.51 7.47
N SER A 29 -7.69 6.90 6.81
CA SER A 29 -8.04 8.30 6.60
C SER A 29 -9.48 8.57 7.02
N PRO A 30 -9.80 9.81 7.43
CA PRO A 30 -11.18 10.23 7.65
C PRO A 30 -12.03 10.03 6.38
N GLN A 31 -13.34 9.80 6.56
CA GLN A 31 -14.24 9.55 5.42
C GLN A 31 -14.27 10.71 4.41
N THR A 32 -14.05 11.94 4.87
CA THR A 32 -13.97 13.16 4.07
C THR A 32 -12.61 13.38 3.40
N GLY A 33 -11.61 12.55 3.69
CA GLY A 33 -10.23 12.75 3.27
C GLY A 33 -9.42 13.56 4.29
N ALA A 34 -8.12 13.65 4.06
CA ALA A 34 -7.16 14.33 4.92
C ALA A 34 -6.30 15.28 4.08
N THR A 35 -5.92 16.42 4.64
CA THR A 35 -5.13 17.44 3.94
C THR A 35 -3.63 17.18 4.04
N ILE A 36 -3.20 16.41 5.05
CA ILE A 36 -1.79 16.08 5.28
C ILE A 36 -1.67 14.57 5.42
N TYR A 37 -0.69 13.98 4.74
CA TYR A 37 -0.34 12.57 4.91
C TYR A 37 1.17 12.40 5.03
N ASN A 38 1.58 11.32 5.70
CA ASN A 38 2.94 10.81 5.63
C ASN A 38 2.89 9.35 5.22
N LYS A 39 3.77 8.97 4.31
CA LYS A 39 4.01 7.57 3.96
C LYS A 39 5.51 7.34 3.82
N TYR A 40 5.97 6.32 4.52
CA TYR A 40 7.31 5.78 4.43
C TYR A 40 7.20 4.36 3.89
N THR A 41 7.98 4.07 2.85
CA THR A 41 8.03 2.75 2.23
C THR A 41 9.48 2.33 2.16
N ALA A 42 9.77 1.14 2.68
CA ALA A 42 11.04 0.46 2.50
C ALA A 42 10.77 -0.89 1.86
N GLU A 43 11.43 -1.17 0.74
CA GLU A 43 11.29 -2.45 0.04
C GLU A 43 12.66 -3.05 -0.24
N ILE A 44 12.81 -4.32 0.10
CA ILE A 44 13.95 -5.14 -0.28
C ILE A 44 13.47 -6.05 -1.40
N ARG A 45 14.15 -6.00 -2.54
CA ARG A 45 13.78 -6.77 -3.74
C ARG A 45 14.91 -7.72 -4.11
N TYR A 46 14.57 -8.99 -4.28
CA TYR A 46 15.48 -10.03 -4.75
C TYR A 46 15.02 -10.55 -6.10
N ALA A 47 15.87 -10.43 -7.12
CA ALA A 47 15.61 -10.93 -8.46
C ALA A 47 15.73 -12.46 -8.47
N LEU A 48 14.61 -13.15 -8.64
CA LEU A 48 14.56 -14.60 -8.79
C LEU A 48 14.89 -15.02 -10.23
N SER A 49 14.51 -14.20 -11.20
CA SER A 49 14.77 -14.42 -12.62
C SER A 49 15.20 -13.11 -13.28
N LEU A 50 16.41 -13.11 -13.84
CA LEU A 50 16.96 -12.02 -14.64
C LEU A 50 16.69 -12.21 -16.14
N ASN A 51 15.82 -13.16 -16.51
CA ASN A 51 15.49 -13.40 -17.91
C ASN A 51 14.85 -12.12 -18.50
N PRO A 52 15.36 -11.61 -19.64
CA PRO A 52 14.89 -10.35 -20.23
C PRO A 52 13.44 -10.40 -20.73
N THR A 53 12.88 -11.60 -20.89
CA THR A 53 11.49 -11.82 -21.32
C THR A 53 10.48 -11.91 -20.18
N SER A 54 10.91 -12.19 -18.95
CA SER A 54 10.04 -12.22 -17.75
C SER A 54 10.90 -12.04 -16.50
N THR A 55 11.01 -10.80 -16.03
CA THR A 55 11.72 -10.54 -14.77
C THR A 55 10.79 -10.79 -13.60
N MET A 56 11.26 -11.58 -12.63
CA MET A 56 10.51 -11.93 -11.43
C MET A 56 11.29 -11.48 -10.20
N TYR A 57 10.61 -10.78 -9.31
CA TYR A 57 11.16 -10.27 -8.07
C TYR A 57 10.35 -10.82 -6.91
N ALA A 58 11.04 -11.47 -5.97
CA ALA A 58 10.51 -11.56 -4.62
C ALA A 58 10.82 -10.25 -3.92
N LEU A 59 9.91 -9.76 -3.09
CA LEU A 59 10.14 -8.57 -2.30
C LEU A 59 9.63 -8.77 -0.87
N ALA A 60 10.29 -8.09 0.05
CA ALA A 60 9.79 -7.85 1.39
C ALA A 60 9.62 -6.34 1.53
N PHE A 61 8.52 -5.92 2.15
CA PHE A 61 8.21 -4.51 2.32
C PHE A 61 7.90 -4.20 3.77
N LEU A 62 8.26 -2.99 4.17
CA LEU A 62 7.87 -2.35 5.40
C LEU A 62 7.28 -0.99 5.01
N GLU A 63 6.06 -0.75 5.43
CA GLU A 63 5.38 0.51 5.19
C GLU A 63 4.96 1.13 6.52
N ALA A 64 4.97 2.44 6.57
CA ALA A 64 4.40 3.18 7.67
C ALA A 64 3.72 4.43 7.13
N GLY A 65 2.47 4.67 7.51
CA GLY A 65 1.79 5.86 7.07
C GLY A 65 0.58 6.20 7.93
N ASN A 66 0.19 7.46 7.85
CA ASN A 66 -1.07 7.95 8.41
C ASN A 66 -1.46 9.27 7.72
N ALA A 67 -2.71 9.66 7.88
CA ALA A 67 -3.25 10.89 7.33
C ALA A 67 -4.01 11.69 8.40
N TRP A 68 -3.91 13.02 8.33
CA TRP A 68 -4.47 13.97 9.29
C TRP A 68 -5.22 15.09 8.57
N GLU A 69 -6.32 15.55 9.18
CA GLU A 69 -7.14 16.64 8.61
C GLU A 69 -6.46 18.00 8.72
N ASN A 70 -5.84 18.31 9.87
CA ASN A 70 -5.31 19.64 10.19
C ASN A 70 -3.87 19.56 10.70
N PHE A 71 -3.10 20.63 10.50
CA PHE A 71 -1.73 20.77 11.02
C PHE A 71 -1.67 20.67 12.55
N ASP A 72 -2.70 21.13 13.26
CA ASP A 72 -2.74 21.09 14.73
C ASP A 72 -2.84 19.65 15.29
N ASN A 73 -3.39 18.72 14.50
CA ASN A 73 -3.52 17.31 14.86
C ASN A 73 -2.37 16.45 14.29
N PHE A 74 -1.40 17.09 13.64
CA PHE A 74 -0.29 16.40 13.02
C PHE A 74 0.63 15.78 14.08
N ASN A 75 0.71 14.46 14.09
CA ASN A 75 1.63 13.74 14.95
C ASN A 75 2.50 12.79 14.12
N PRO A 76 3.77 13.13 13.84
CA PRO A 76 4.63 12.30 13.00
C PRO A 76 4.97 10.94 13.63
N PHE A 77 4.77 10.78 14.94
CA PHE A 77 4.97 9.51 15.65
C PHE A 77 3.71 8.63 15.66
N GLY A 78 2.55 9.18 15.30
CA GLY A 78 1.26 8.48 15.22
C GLY A 78 1.07 7.71 13.91
N ILE A 79 2.13 7.12 13.36
CA ILE A 79 2.12 6.38 12.09
C ILE A 79 1.67 4.93 12.29
N LYS A 80 0.92 4.40 11.33
CA LYS A 80 0.48 3.00 11.32
C LYS A 80 1.42 2.18 10.45
N ARG A 81 1.99 1.12 11.00
CA ARG A 81 3.03 0.32 10.37
C ARG A 81 2.45 -0.98 9.83
N SER A 82 3.00 -1.43 8.72
CA SER A 82 2.76 -2.75 8.17
C SER A 82 4.05 -3.33 7.63
N VAL A 83 4.09 -4.66 7.60
CA VAL A 83 5.18 -5.42 7.01
C VAL A 83 4.58 -6.49 6.14
N GLY A 84 5.30 -6.91 5.12
CA GLY A 84 4.79 -7.94 4.24
C GLY A 84 5.82 -8.47 3.28
N ILE A 85 5.36 -9.43 2.51
CA ILE A 85 6.13 -10.06 1.44
C ILE A 85 5.30 -10.06 0.18
N GLY A 86 5.96 -10.06 -0.96
CA GLY A 86 5.29 -10.03 -2.24
C GLY A 86 6.12 -10.63 -3.34
N VAL A 87 5.45 -10.86 -4.47
CA VAL A 87 6.08 -11.28 -5.71
C VAL A 87 5.59 -10.36 -6.82
N LYS A 88 6.54 -9.80 -7.57
CA LYS A 88 6.27 -8.98 -8.74
C LYS A 88 6.81 -9.65 -9.99
N ILE A 89 5.96 -9.78 -10.99
CA ILE A 89 6.27 -10.36 -12.29
C ILE A 89 6.06 -9.27 -13.33
N MET A 90 7.11 -8.99 -14.10
CA MET A 90 7.05 -8.05 -15.22
C MET A 90 6.91 -8.83 -16.51
N LEU A 91 5.75 -8.71 -17.15
CA LEU A 91 5.47 -9.36 -18.43
C LEU A 91 5.57 -8.34 -19.58
N PRO A 92 6.28 -8.64 -20.68
CA PRO A 92 6.57 -7.70 -21.77
C PRO A 92 5.34 -7.08 -22.46
N MET A 93 4.16 -7.70 -22.33
CA MET A 93 2.93 -7.23 -22.98
C MET A 93 1.76 -6.97 -22.03
N ILE A 94 1.75 -7.59 -20.84
CA ILE A 94 0.66 -7.42 -19.85
C ILE A 94 1.00 -6.30 -18.85
N GLY A 95 2.30 -6.02 -18.66
CA GLY A 95 2.76 -5.05 -17.65
C GLY A 95 3.15 -5.72 -16.34
N MET A 96 3.21 -4.92 -15.27
CA MET A 96 3.53 -5.41 -13.93
C MET A 96 2.33 -6.13 -13.33
N MET A 97 2.54 -7.35 -12.85
CA MET A 97 1.61 -8.05 -11.99
C MET A 97 2.26 -8.26 -10.63
N GLY A 98 1.57 -7.88 -9.56
CA GLY A 98 2.04 -8.01 -8.19
C GLY A 98 1.04 -8.75 -7.33
N LEU A 99 1.54 -9.66 -6.49
CA LEU A 99 0.80 -10.22 -5.37
C LEU A 99 1.58 -9.90 -4.10
N ASP A 100 0.97 -9.13 -3.22
CA ASP A 100 1.55 -8.71 -1.95
C ASP A 100 0.69 -9.24 -0.80
N TYR A 101 1.31 -9.87 0.19
CA TYR A 101 0.68 -10.20 1.46
C TYR A 101 1.24 -9.27 2.54
N GLY A 102 0.40 -8.36 3.01
CA GLY A 102 0.76 -7.38 4.04
C GLY A 102 0.10 -7.71 5.37
N TRP A 103 0.78 -7.38 6.46
CA TRP A 103 0.28 -7.49 7.81
C TRP A 103 0.33 -6.13 8.50
N GLY A 104 -0.84 -5.57 8.81
CA GLY A 104 -0.96 -4.34 9.62
C GLY A 104 -0.65 -4.63 11.09
N LEU A 105 0.36 -3.95 11.64
CA LEU A 105 0.83 -4.17 13.01
C LEU A 105 0.07 -3.37 14.07
N ASP A 106 -0.46 -2.21 13.69
CA ASP A 106 -1.08 -1.27 14.62
C ASP A 106 -2.59 -1.28 14.44
N GLU A 107 -3.35 -1.43 15.52
CA GLU A 107 -4.81 -1.43 15.48
C GLU A 107 -5.38 -0.07 15.09
N ILE A 108 -6.52 -0.08 14.39
CA ILE A 108 -7.28 1.13 14.06
C ILE A 108 -8.44 1.25 15.05
N ILE A 109 -8.48 2.36 15.77
CA ILE A 109 -9.55 2.64 16.75
C ILE A 109 -10.88 2.71 15.99
N GLY A 110 -11.83 1.85 16.38
CA GLY A 110 -13.14 1.74 15.73
C GLY A 110 -13.19 0.75 14.55
N ASN A 111 -12.06 0.14 14.17
CA ASN A 111 -12.02 -0.92 13.17
C ASN A 111 -10.87 -1.92 13.42
N PRO A 112 -10.99 -2.80 14.42
CA PRO A 112 -9.95 -3.76 14.80
C PRO A 112 -9.72 -4.86 13.75
N ASP A 113 -10.64 -5.06 12.81
CA ASP A 113 -10.47 -5.99 11.68
C ASP A 113 -9.77 -5.34 10.48
N ALA A 114 -9.52 -4.03 10.53
CA ALA A 114 -8.84 -3.31 9.46
C ALA A 114 -7.33 -3.54 9.43
N ASN A 115 -6.74 -3.97 10.55
CA ASN A 115 -5.34 -4.38 10.65
C ASN A 115 -5.22 -5.92 10.63
N GLY A 116 -4.07 -6.43 10.20
CA GLY A 116 -3.79 -7.87 10.11
C GLY A 116 -3.41 -8.32 8.69
N GLY A 117 -3.44 -9.63 8.46
CA GLY A 117 -3.03 -10.26 7.21
C GLY A 117 -4.00 -10.00 6.05
N GLN A 118 -3.57 -9.22 5.07
CA GLN A 118 -4.33 -8.82 3.88
C GLN A 118 -3.58 -9.21 2.61
N PHE A 119 -4.30 -9.81 1.67
CA PHE A 119 -3.79 -10.05 0.32
C PHE A 119 -4.15 -8.89 -0.59
N HIS A 120 -3.14 -8.40 -1.31
CA HIS A 120 -3.26 -7.32 -2.26
C HIS A 120 -2.79 -7.79 -3.62
N PHE A 121 -3.56 -7.47 -4.64
CA PHE A 121 -3.24 -7.82 -6.00
C PHE A 121 -3.19 -6.56 -6.86
N SER A 122 -2.15 -6.42 -7.66
CA SER A 122 -1.97 -5.30 -8.58
C SER A 122 -1.71 -5.79 -10.01
N ILE A 123 -2.35 -5.12 -10.97
CA ILE A 123 -2.11 -5.29 -12.40
C ILE A 123 -1.87 -3.90 -12.99
N GLY A 124 -0.78 -3.72 -13.72
CA GLY A 124 -0.50 -2.51 -14.50
C GLY A 124 -0.10 -1.27 -13.69
N GLN A 125 -0.14 -1.32 -12.35
CA GLN A 125 0.17 -0.18 -11.48
C GLN A 125 1.46 -0.42 -10.69
N ASN A 126 2.39 0.54 -10.76
CA ASN A 126 3.55 0.62 -9.87
C ASN A 126 3.13 1.32 -8.57
N PHE A 127 3.55 0.74 -7.44
CA PHE A 127 3.44 1.37 -6.11
C PHE A 127 4.64 2.26 -5.84
#